data_AF-A0A535Y038-F1
#
_entry.id   AF-A0A535Y038-F1
#
_cell.length_a   1.000
_cell.length_b   1.000
_cell.length_c   1.000
_cell.angle_alpha   90.00
_cell.angle_beta   90.00
_cell.angle_gamma   90.00
#
_symmetry.space_group_name_H-M   'P 1'
#
loop_
_entity.id
_entity.type
_entity.pdbx_description
1 polymer ?
#
loop_
_entity_poly.entity_id
_entity_poly.type
_entity_poly.pdbx_seq_one_letter_code
_entity_poly.pdbx_strand_id
1 'polypeptide(L)'
;MVVAGAQTRQVMGLFGLDLPILPHPLQVMVTVPQAPLLRHLLQHAGSRHLSLRQTQSGTFLLIGGGWPGFEPADRRSSSRVEVTYRSLPANAAVAIDVVPALRDAPLIRAWAGMTTSTGRWNRVGLSVRTD
;
A
#
# COMPACT_ATOMS: atom_id res chain seq x y z
N MET A 1 12.81 -22.07 -3.29
CA MET A 1 11.65 -21.15 -3.12
C MET A 1 12.18 -19.82 -2.59
N VAL A 2 11.87 -18.70 -3.24
CA VAL A 2 12.31 -17.35 -2.81
C VAL A 2 11.08 -16.53 -2.41
N VAL A 3 11.10 -15.96 -1.19
CA VAL A 3 9.99 -15.20 -0.58
C VAL A 3 10.50 -13.89 0.04
N ALA A 4 11.23 -13.10 -0.75
CA ALA A 4 11.94 -11.91 -0.28
C ALA A 4 11.19 -10.59 -0.54
N GLY A 5 9.89 -10.63 -0.86
CA GLY A 5 9.08 -9.43 -1.12
C GLY A 5 9.69 -8.54 -2.21
N ALA A 6 9.82 -7.23 -1.94
CA ALA A 6 10.40 -6.23 -2.83
C ALA A 6 11.84 -6.54 -3.26
N GLN A 7 12.60 -7.23 -2.40
CA GLN A 7 13.98 -7.60 -2.63
C GLN A 7 14.12 -8.84 -3.51
N THR A 8 13.02 -9.50 -3.89
CA THR A 8 13.06 -10.72 -4.70
C THR A 8 13.82 -10.51 -6.01
N ARG A 9 13.63 -9.39 -6.72
CA ARG A 9 14.40 -9.11 -7.96
C ARG A 9 15.90 -9.06 -7.71
N GLN A 10 16.30 -8.37 -6.64
CA GLN A 10 17.71 -8.23 -6.26
C GLN A 10 18.33 -9.58 -5.88
N VAL A 11 17.61 -10.40 -5.11
CA VAL A 11 18.05 -11.76 -4.74
C VAL A 11 18.21 -12.65 -5.97
N MET A 12 17.25 -12.62 -6.89
CA MET A 12 17.30 -13.43 -8.11
C MET A 12 18.40 -12.99 -9.09
N GLY A 13 18.73 -11.70 -9.09
CA GLY A 13 19.87 -11.16 -9.83
C GLY A 13 21.21 -11.76 -9.42
N LEU A 14 21.37 -12.20 -8.15
CA LEU A 14 22.57 -12.92 -7.69
C LEU A 14 22.77 -14.27 -8.41
N PHE A 15 21.68 -14.82 -8.97
CA PHE A 15 21.67 -16.07 -9.74
C PHE A 15 21.53 -15.82 -11.25
N GLY A 16 21.70 -14.58 -11.72
CA GLY A 16 21.60 -14.24 -13.14
C GLY A 16 20.17 -14.23 -13.70
N LEU A 17 19.14 -14.18 -12.83
CA LEU A 17 17.73 -14.17 -13.24
C LEU A 17 17.12 -12.77 -13.04
N ASP A 18 16.64 -12.16 -14.13
CA ASP A 18 15.88 -10.91 -14.06
C ASP A 18 14.38 -11.21 -14.06
N LEU A 19 13.75 -10.99 -12.91
CA LEU A 19 12.30 -11.13 -12.76
C LEU A 19 11.62 -9.76 -12.85
N PRO A 20 10.41 -9.67 -13.46
CA PRO A 20 9.69 -8.41 -13.65
C PRO A 20 9.00 -7.94 -12.35
N ILE A 21 9.70 -7.97 -11.21
CA ILE A 21 9.17 -7.56 -9.91
C ILE A 21 9.44 -6.08 -9.72
N LEU A 22 8.35 -5.31 -9.61
CA LEU A 22 8.35 -3.87 -9.48
C LEU A 22 7.90 -3.49 -8.06
N PRO A 23 8.80 -2.96 -7.23
CA PRO A 23 8.42 -2.47 -5.90
C PRO A 23 7.62 -1.16 -6.04
N HIS A 24 6.59 -1.01 -5.20
CA HIS A 24 5.79 0.19 -5.11
C HIS A 24 5.56 0.58 -3.65
N PRO A 25 5.86 1.83 -3.25
CA PRO A 25 5.61 2.28 -1.90
C PRO A 25 4.11 2.57 -1.69
N LEU A 26 3.55 1.98 -0.64
CA LEU A 26 2.19 2.24 -0.17
C LEU A 26 2.23 2.96 1.16
N GLN A 27 1.29 3.88 1.35
CA GLN A 27 1.09 4.58 2.61
C GLN A 27 -0.23 4.14 3.24
N VAL A 28 -0.19 3.97 4.55
CA VAL A 28 -1.35 3.61 5.38
C VAL A 28 -1.55 4.65 6.46
N MET A 29 -2.81 5.01 6.71
CA MET A 29 -3.21 5.89 7.80
C MET A 29 -4.23 5.21 8.69
N VAL A 30 -4.20 5.54 9.99
CA VAL A 30 -5.06 4.92 11.00
C VAL A 30 -5.69 5.98 11.87
N THR A 31 -7.01 5.89 12.05
CA THR A 31 -7.77 6.75 12.94
C THR A 31 -7.77 6.24 14.38
N VAL A 32 -8.18 7.09 15.32
CA VAL A 32 -8.71 6.61 16.61
C VAL A 32 -9.84 5.59 16.40
N PRO A 33 -10.12 4.73 17.38
CA PRO A 33 -11.34 3.92 17.38
C PRO A 33 -12.59 4.79 17.23
N GLN A 34 -13.53 4.32 16.42
CA GLN A 34 -14.82 4.94 16.16
C GLN A 34 -15.94 3.91 16.35
N ALA A 35 -17.17 4.39 16.50
CA ALA A 35 -18.34 3.52 16.56
C ALA A 35 -18.41 2.61 15.31
N PRO A 36 -18.91 1.36 15.43
CA PRO A 36 -19.05 0.47 14.28
C PRO A 36 -19.89 1.11 13.17
N LEU A 37 -19.31 1.20 11.98
CA LEU A 37 -19.91 1.81 10.80
C LEU A 37 -19.76 0.91 9.58
N LEU A 38 -18.58 0.32 9.36
CA LEU A 38 -18.31 -0.52 8.18
C LEU A 38 -18.07 -1.97 8.58
N ARG A 39 -18.88 -2.86 7.99
CA ARG A 39 -18.74 -4.32 8.16
C ARG A 39 -17.86 -4.95 7.07
N HIS A 40 -17.71 -4.28 5.93
CA HIS A 40 -16.98 -4.76 4.76
C HIS A 40 -15.83 -3.83 4.39
N LEU A 41 -14.89 -4.36 3.61
CA LEU A 41 -13.84 -3.58 2.97
C LEU A 41 -14.47 -2.74 1.86
N LEU A 42 -14.26 -1.43 1.90
CA LEU A 42 -14.60 -0.53 0.81
C LEU A 42 -13.39 -0.37 -0.11
N GLN A 43 -13.65 -0.48 -1.41
CA GLN A 43 -12.68 -0.22 -2.48
C GLN A 43 -13.24 0.87 -3.38
N HIS A 44 -12.58 2.02 -3.41
CA HIS A 44 -12.89 3.08 -4.35
C HIS A 44 -11.96 2.96 -5.56
N ALA A 45 -12.50 2.57 -6.71
CA ALA A 45 -11.76 2.31 -7.95
C ALA A 45 -11.82 3.49 -8.95
N GLY A 46 -12.10 4.70 -8.46
CA GLY A 46 -12.12 5.93 -9.28
C GLY A 46 -10.72 6.41 -9.64
N SER A 47 -10.59 7.69 -9.99
CA SER A 47 -9.28 8.31 -10.27
C SER A 47 -8.30 8.27 -9.10
N ARG A 48 -8.79 8.03 -7.88
CA ARG A 48 -7.99 7.90 -6.66
C ARG A 48 -8.31 6.58 -5.97
N HIS A 49 -7.45 5.60 -6.13
CA HIS A 49 -7.64 4.29 -5.51
C HIS A 49 -7.55 4.39 -3.99
N LEU A 50 -8.58 3.93 -3.29
CA LEU A 50 -8.61 3.87 -1.82
C LEU A 50 -9.19 2.53 -1.37
N SER A 51 -8.44 1.82 -0.54
CA SER A 51 -8.95 0.71 0.26
C SER A 51 -9.19 1.21 1.68
N LEU A 52 -10.40 0.97 2.20
CA LEU A 52 -10.81 1.47 3.50
C LEU A 52 -11.52 0.35 4.26
N ARG A 53 -11.08 0.09 5.49
CA ARG A 53 -11.68 -0.92 6.37
C ARG A 53 -11.73 -0.42 7.80
N GLN A 54 -12.83 -0.71 8.50
CA GLN A 54 -12.88 -0.63 9.95
C GLN A 54 -12.44 -1.97 10.58
N THR A 55 -11.49 -1.91 11.50
CA THR A 55 -11.00 -3.08 12.23
C THR A 55 -11.98 -3.49 13.33
N GLN A 56 -11.78 -4.67 13.92
CA GLN A 56 -12.55 -5.10 15.09
C GLN A 56 -12.31 -4.20 16.32
N SER A 57 -11.16 -3.53 16.41
CA SER A 57 -10.89 -2.54 17.45
C SER A 57 -11.50 -1.16 17.16
N GLY A 58 -12.29 -1.03 16.09
CA GLY A 58 -13.02 0.19 15.73
C GLY A 58 -12.20 1.23 14.97
N THR A 59 -10.90 1.02 14.77
CA THR A 59 -10.05 1.94 14.00
C THR A 59 -10.32 1.80 12.50
N PHE A 60 -10.24 2.90 11.76
CA PHE A 60 -10.24 2.87 10.31
C PHE A 60 -8.81 2.76 9.79
N LEU A 61 -8.58 1.78 8.91
CA LEU A 61 -7.37 1.61 8.12
C LEU A 61 -7.63 2.14 6.71
N LEU A 62 -6.83 3.13 6.32
CA LEU A 62 -6.91 3.80 5.03
C LEU A 62 -5.64 3.49 4.24
N ILE A 63 -5.77 2.83 3.09
CA ILE A 63 -4.65 2.48 2.21
C ILE A 63 -4.86 3.12 0.84
N GLY A 64 -3.90 3.91 0.36
CA GLY A 64 -4.01 4.63 -0.90
C GLY A 64 -4.48 6.08 -0.72
N GLY A 65 -5.27 6.58 -1.66
CA GLY A 65 -5.67 8.00 -1.79
C GLY A 65 -5.06 8.71 -3.00
N GLY A 66 -4.42 7.97 -3.91
CA GLY A 66 -3.75 8.52 -5.09
C GLY A 66 -2.34 9.05 -4.84
N TRP A 67 -1.85 9.00 -3.60
CA TRP A 67 -0.50 9.42 -3.24
C TRP A 67 0.30 8.23 -2.68
N PRO A 68 1.23 7.67 -3.47
CA PRO A 68 2.11 6.61 -2.98
C PRO A 68 3.06 7.13 -1.90
N GLY A 69 3.63 6.22 -1.12
CA GLY A 69 4.75 6.58 -0.23
C GLY A 69 5.97 7.06 -1.03
N PHE A 70 6.97 7.60 -0.36
CA PHE A 70 8.19 8.06 -1.03
C PHE A 70 9.35 7.09 -0.73
N GLU A 71 10.12 6.80 -1.77
CA GLU A 71 11.42 6.14 -1.67
C GLU A 71 12.50 7.20 -1.97
N PRO A 72 13.34 7.58 -0.99
CA PRO A 72 14.45 8.50 -1.21
C PRO A 72 15.46 7.96 -2.22
N ALA A 73 15.81 8.78 -3.21
CA ALA A 73 16.78 8.42 -4.26
C ALA A 73 18.21 8.20 -3.72
N ASP A 74 18.51 8.72 -2.52
CA ASP A 74 19.81 8.60 -1.89
C ASP A 74 19.72 7.67 -0.67
N ARG A 75 20.34 6.48 -0.80
CA ARG A 75 21.20 5.80 0.20
C ARG A 75 21.06 4.29 0.14
N ARG A 76 22.17 3.64 -0.20
CA ARG A 76 22.93 2.54 0.46
C ARG A 76 22.26 1.51 1.39
N SER A 77 20.95 1.56 1.65
CA SER A 77 20.17 0.64 2.47
C SER A 77 18.77 0.52 1.85
N SER A 78 18.67 -0.37 0.86
CA SER A 78 17.42 -0.75 0.21
C SER A 78 16.45 -1.36 1.22
N SER A 79 15.51 -0.57 1.77
CA SER A 79 14.24 -1.06 2.37
C SER A 79 13.41 -0.03 3.13
N ARG A 80 13.90 1.19 3.40
CA ARG A 80 13.13 2.17 4.19
C ARG A 80 12.24 3.02 3.30
N VAL A 81 10.94 2.67 3.25
CA VAL A 81 9.89 3.52 2.69
C VAL A 81 9.42 4.49 3.76
N GLU A 82 9.23 5.76 3.41
CA GLU A 82 8.81 6.79 4.33
C GLU A 82 7.40 7.31 4.03
N VAL A 83 6.73 7.75 5.09
CA VAL A 83 5.46 8.45 5.01
C VAL A 83 5.71 9.83 4.40
N THR A 84 4.95 10.16 3.36
CA THR A 84 4.94 11.51 2.80
C THR A 84 3.92 12.34 3.57
N TYR A 85 4.32 12.99 4.67
CA TYR A 85 3.41 13.74 5.54
C TYR A 85 2.54 14.78 4.81
N ARG A 86 3.11 15.48 3.82
CA ARG A 86 2.38 16.44 2.97
C ARG A 86 1.21 15.83 2.20
N SER A 87 1.22 14.52 1.96
CA SER A 87 0.15 13.80 1.26
C SER A 87 -0.98 13.33 2.17
N LEU A 88 -0.78 13.33 3.50
CA LEU A 88 -1.76 12.81 4.45
C LEU A 88 -3.10 13.56 4.36
N PRO A 89 -3.16 14.91 4.30
CA PRO A 89 -4.43 15.62 4.18
C PRO A 89 -5.17 15.27 2.88
N ALA A 90 -4.44 15.15 1.77
CA ALA A 90 -5.03 14.79 0.48
C ALA A 90 -5.56 13.36 0.47
N ASN A 91 -4.84 12.40 1.05
CA ASN A 91 -5.32 11.02 1.20
C ASN A 91 -6.55 10.96 2.14
N ALA A 92 -6.53 11.74 3.22
CA ALA A 92 -7.65 11.80 4.16
C ALA A 92 -8.90 12.40 3.51
N ALA A 93 -8.74 13.41 2.65
CA ALA A 93 -9.84 13.99 1.88
C ALA A 93 -10.55 12.94 1.02
N VAL A 94 -9.81 12.05 0.33
CA VAL A 94 -10.42 10.95 -0.44
C VAL A 94 -11.21 10.01 0.46
N ALA A 95 -10.71 9.71 1.67
CA ALA A 95 -11.42 8.88 2.62
C ALA A 95 -12.70 9.56 3.14
N ILE A 96 -12.67 10.88 3.34
CA ILE A 96 -13.84 11.67 3.74
C ILE A 96 -14.86 11.76 2.60
N ASP A 97 -14.43 11.88 1.35
CA ASP A 97 -15.32 11.89 0.18
C ASP A 97 -16.10 10.57 0.05
N VAL A 98 -15.46 9.44 0.37
CA VAL A 98 -16.08 8.09 0.32
C VAL A 98 -16.86 7.78 1.60
N VAL A 99 -16.36 8.21 2.76
CA VAL A 99 -16.96 7.98 4.09
C VAL A 99 -16.98 9.29 4.89
N PRO A 100 -18.00 10.14 4.70
CA PRO A 100 -18.06 11.47 5.32
C PRO A 100 -17.99 11.49 6.84
N ALA A 101 -18.40 10.39 7.49
CA ALA A 101 -18.31 10.21 8.94
C ALA A 101 -16.86 10.26 9.47
N LEU A 102 -15.85 10.14 8.61
CA LEU A 102 -14.44 10.24 9.00
C LEU A 102 -13.92 11.68 9.12
N ARG A 103 -14.73 12.69 8.79
CA ARG A 103 -14.33 14.10 8.82
C ARG A 103 -13.72 14.52 10.16
N ASP A 104 -14.32 14.04 11.24
CA ASP A 104 -13.92 14.39 12.61
C ASP A 104 -13.17 13.26 13.31
N ALA A 105 -12.61 12.29 12.55
CA ALA A 105 -11.86 11.16 13.11
C ALA A 105 -10.34 11.45 13.12
N PRO A 106 -9.72 11.73 14.28
CA PRO A 106 -8.28 11.98 14.36
C PRO A 106 -7.44 10.82 13.83
N LEU A 107 -6.39 11.14 13.09
CA LEU A 107 -5.34 10.19 12.74
C LEU A 107 -4.39 10.00 13.91
N ILE A 108 -4.15 8.75 14.31
CA ILE A 108 -3.22 8.41 15.40
C ILE A 108 -1.87 7.91 14.88
N ARG A 109 -1.85 7.33 13.67
CA ARG A 109 -0.65 6.73 13.08
C ARG A 109 -0.70 6.79 11.56
N ALA A 110 0.48 6.91 10.96
CA ALA A 110 0.70 6.65 9.55
C ALA A 110 2.03 5.88 9.40
N TRP A 111 2.09 4.97 8.45
CA TRP A 111 3.34 4.30 8.05
C TRP A 111 3.34 4.07 6.55
N ALA A 112 4.52 3.78 6.03
CA ALA A 112 4.68 3.35 4.65
C ALA A 112 5.29 1.95 4.60
N GLY A 113 5.01 1.22 3.53
CA GLY A 113 5.52 -0.12 3.29
C GLY A 113 5.71 -0.36 1.79
N MET A 114 6.49 -1.37 1.45
CA MET A 114 6.72 -1.74 0.06
C MET A 114 5.77 -2.88 -0.32
N THR A 115 5.02 -2.70 -1.40
CA THR A 115 4.35 -3.79 -2.10
C THR A 115 5.08 -4.10 -3.40
N THR A 116 4.75 -5.22 -4.03
CA THR A 116 5.34 -5.62 -5.31
C THR A 116 4.25 -5.93 -6.31
N SER A 117 4.44 -5.46 -7.54
CA SER A 117 3.71 -5.94 -8.72
C SER A 117 4.66 -6.74 -9.61
N THR A 118 4.11 -7.62 -10.45
CA THR A 118 4.92 -8.45 -11.38
C THR A 118 4.62 -8.17 -12.85
N GLY A 119 4.02 -7.01 -13.12
CA GLY A 119 3.52 -6.60 -14.43
C GLY A 119 2.02 -6.29 -14.41
N ARG A 120 1.44 -6.07 -15.60
CA ARG A 120 0.09 -5.49 -15.82
C ARG A 120 -1.07 -6.25 -15.13
N TRP A 121 -0.85 -7.48 -14.65
CA TRP A 121 -1.90 -8.36 -14.09
C TRP A 121 -1.52 -9.08 -12.77
N ASN A 122 -0.41 -8.70 -12.10
CA ASN A 122 -0.01 -9.28 -10.80
C ASN A 122 -0.07 -10.82 -10.71
N ARG A 123 0.45 -11.54 -11.72
CA ARG A 123 0.60 -13.01 -11.66
C ARG A 123 2.06 -13.38 -11.46
N VAL A 124 2.34 -14.32 -10.56
CA VAL A 124 3.65 -14.95 -10.41
C VAL A 124 3.48 -16.46 -10.52
N GLY A 125 4.07 -17.02 -11.55
CA GLY A 125 4.19 -18.46 -11.79
C GLY A 125 5.02 -18.66 -13.05
N LEU A 126 5.97 -19.59 -13.02
CA LEU A 126 6.57 -20.10 -14.26
C LEU A 126 5.49 -20.96 -14.92
N SER A 127 4.93 -20.52 -16.05
CA SER A 127 4.28 -21.49 -16.94
C SER A 127 5.41 -22.31 -17.54
N VAL A 128 5.69 -23.46 -16.94
CA VAL A 128 6.40 -24.51 -17.67
C VAL A 128 5.49 -24.84 -18.84
N ARG A 129 5.84 -24.37 -20.05
CA ARG A 129 5.34 -25.00 -21.26
C ARG A 129 5.89 -26.41 -21.21
N THR A 130 5.02 -27.34 -20.82
CA THR A 130 5.20 -28.75 -21.18
C THR A 130 4.79 -28.82 -22.64
N ASP A 131 5.70 -29.38 -23.42
CA ASP A 131 5.80 -29.38 -24.89
C ASP A 131 4.47 -29.45 -25.67
#